data_AF-A0A430PYF0-F1
#
_entry.id   AF-A0A430PYF0-F1
#
_cell.length_a   1.000
_cell.length_b   1.000
_cell.length_c   1.000
_cell.angle_alpha   90.00
_cell.angle_beta   90.00
_cell.angle_gamma   90.00
#
_symmetry.space_group_name_H-M   'P 1'
#
loop_
_entity.id
_entity.type
_entity.pdbx_description
1 polymer ?
#
loop_
_entity_poly.entity_id
_entity_poly.type
_entity_poly.pdbx_seq_one_letter_code
_entity_poly.pdbx_strand_id
1 'polypeptide(L)' 'MNGANLDKKDFFGKSDPYVIIYRRNERGKLQKCYRSEVIKNTLFPDWKPILICLDRLCGGNIDW' A
#
# COMPACT_ATOMS: atom_id res chain seq x y z
N MET A 1 -4.99 5.83 -6.60
CA MET A 1 -3.98 4.75 -6.77
C MET A 1 -4.81 3.51 -7.01
N ASN A 2 -4.63 2.79 -8.11
CA ASN A 2 -5.57 1.73 -8.48
C ASN A 2 -4.90 0.36 -8.63
N GLY A 3 -5.72 -0.69 -8.48
CA GLY A 3 -5.40 -2.07 -8.83
C GLY A 3 -6.37 -2.58 -9.90
N ALA A 4 -5.97 -3.58 -10.67
CA ALA A 4 -6.83 -4.22 -11.67
C ALA A 4 -6.60 -5.73 -11.66
N ASN A 5 -7.68 -6.49 -11.92
CA ASN A 5 -7.67 -7.95 -12.00
C ASN A 5 -7.02 -8.63 -10.78
N LEU A 6 -7.32 -8.16 -9.57
CA LEU A 6 -6.81 -8.80 -8.36
C LEU A 6 -7.42 -10.20 -8.18
N ASP A 7 -6.65 -11.11 -7.59
CA ASP A 7 -7.13 -12.44 -7.27
C ASP A 7 -8.28 -12.39 -6.27
N LYS A 8 -9.31 -13.22 -6.51
CA LYS A 8 -10.41 -13.42 -5.58
C LYS A 8 -9.95 -14.34 -4.45
N LYS A 9 -9.67 -13.76 -3.29
CA LYS A 9 -9.21 -14.47 -2.08
C LYS A 9 -10.29 -14.78 -1.04
N ASP A 10 -11.52 -14.30 -1.23
CA ASP A 10 -12.62 -14.46 -0.27
C ASP A 10 -13.62 -15.56 -0.68
N PHE A 11 -14.03 -16.39 0.29
CA PHE A 11 -14.85 -17.59 0.06
C PHE A 11 -16.28 -17.29 -0.43
N PHE A 12 -16.86 -16.14 -0.05
CA PHE A 12 -18.24 -15.76 -0.40
C PHE A 12 -18.35 -14.32 -0.94
N GLY A 13 -17.34 -13.85 -1.69
CA GLY A 13 -17.34 -12.49 -2.28
C GLY A 13 -16.10 -12.23 -3.15
N LYS A 14 -16.02 -11.09 -3.83
CA LYS A 14 -14.74 -10.60 -4.39
C LYS A 14 -13.81 -10.21 -3.24
N SER A 15 -12.56 -9.88 -3.56
CA SER A 15 -11.61 -9.50 -2.53
C SER A 15 -11.89 -8.16 -1.85
N ASP A 16 -11.33 -8.01 -0.65
CA ASP A 16 -11.22 -6.76 0.11
C ASP A 16 -9.79 -6.18 0.05
N PRO A 17 -9.31 -5.68 -1.11
CA PRO A 17 -7.90 -5.30 -1.29
C PRO A 17 -7.47 -4.02 -0.53
N TYR A 18 -6.20 -4.00 -0.13
CA TYR A 18 -5.51 -2.85 0.48
C TYR A 18 -4.02 -2.85 0.11
N VAL A 19 -3.36 -1.70 0.23
CA VAL A 19 -1.92 -1.51 -0.03
C VAL A 19 -1.18 -1.25 1.27
N ILE A 20 0.03 -1.84 1.40
CA ILE A 20 1.01 -1.45 2.40
C ILE A 20 2.29 -1.03 1.67
N ILE A 21 2.81 0.14 2.02
CA ILE A 21 4.12 0.59 1.56
C ILE A 21 5.13 0.30 2.67
N TYR A 22 6.20 -0.41 2.32
CA TYR A 22 7.36 -0.62 3.18
C TYR A 22 8.57 0.11 2.59
N ARG A 23 9.41 0.66 3.47
CA ARG A 23 10.77 1.09 3.12
C ARG A 23 11.78 0.14 3.72
N ARG A 24 12.97 0.09 3.15
CA ARG A 24 14.14 -0.52 3.79
C ARG A 24 14.87 0.55 4.59
N ASN A 25 15.14 0.31 5.88
CA ASN A 25 15.96 1.22 6.67
C ASN A 25 17.46 0.95 6.46
N GLU A 26 18.31 1.80 7.04
CA GLU A 26 19.78 1.70 6.98
C GLU A 26 20.32 0.35 7.46
N ARG A 27 19.60 -0.32 8.37
CA ARG A 27 19.94 -1.66 8.89
C ARG A 27 19.41 -2.79 8.01
N GLY A 28 18.90 -2.48 6.82
CA GLY A 28 18.36 -3.45 5.87
C GLY A 28 16.99 -4.03 6.24
N LYS A 29 16.34 -3.56 7.31
CA LYS A 29 15.02 -4.05 7.76
C LYS A 29 13.89 -3.33 7.03
N LEU A 30 12.83 -4.06 6.70
CA LEU A 30 11.60 -3.47 6.18
C LEU A 30 10.83 -2.79 7.31
N GLN A 31 10.48 -1.53 7.11
CA GLN A 31 9.65 -0.72 7.99
C GLN A 31 8.40 -0.28 7.25
N LYS A 32 7.24 -0.47 7.87
CA LYS A 32 5.96 -0.05 7.30
C LYS A 32 5.81 1.46 7.33
N CYS A 33 5.62 2.07 6.17
CA CYS A 33 5.46 3.52 6.00
C CYS A 33 3.98 3.92 5.94
N TYR A 34 3.15 3.08 5.34
CA TYR A 34 1.75 3.41 5.06
C TYR A 34 0.87 2.17 4.92
N ARG A 35 -0.42 2.31 5.21
CA ARG A 35 -1.48 1.35 4.90
C ARG A 35 -2.69 2.11 4.37
N SER A 36 -3.25 1.67 3.25
CA SER A 36 -4.48 2.24 2.69
C SER A 36 -5.73 1.81 3.47
N GLU A 37 -6.85 2.43 3.14
CA GLU A 37 -8.17 1.87 3.39
C GLU A 37 -8.32 0.49 2.72
N VAL A 38 -9.21 -0.31 3.29
CA VAL A 38 -9.67 -1.55 2.68
C VAL A 38 -10.89 -1.21 1.82
N ILE A 39 -10.84 -1.55 0.54
CA ILE A 39 -11.99 -1.39 -0.36
C ILE A 39 -12.66 -2.74 -0.47
N LYS A 40 -13.92 -2.84 -0.06
CA LYS A 40 -14.59 -4.13 0.04
C LYS A 40 -15.11 -4.63 -1.32
N ASN A 41 -15.09 -5.94 -1.50
CA ASN A 41 -15.77 -6.66 -2.57
C ASN A 41 -15.46 -6.12 -3.98
N THR A 42 -14.19 -5.88 -4.29
CA THR A 42 -13.74 -5.43 -5.62
C THR A 42 -12.42 -6.08 -6.04
N LEU A 43 -12.28 -6.33 -7.34
CA LEU A 43 -11.01 -6.71 -7.97
C LEU A 43 -10.35 -5.52 -8.70
N PHE A 44 -10.99 -4.36 -8.66
CA PHE A 44 -10.58 -3.10 -9.27
C PHE A 44 -10.64 -1.98 -8.21
N PRO A 45 -9.81 -2.03 -7.16
CA PRO A 45 -9.79 -0.96 -6.16
C PRO A 45 -9.22 0.33 -6.74
N ASP A 46 -9.78 1.46 -6.33
CA ASP A 46 -9.15 2.78 -6.46
C ASP A 46 -9.03 3.41 -5.07
N TRP A 47 -7.83 3.32 -4.51
CA TRP A 47 -7.48 3.91 -3.22
C TRP A 47 -7.26 5.41 -3.35
N LYS A 48 -7.66 6.14 -2.32
CA LYS A 48 -7.49 7.60 -2.26
C LYS A 48 -6.02 8.00 -2.45
N PRO A 49 -5.74 9.17 -3.05
CA PRO A 49 -4.41 9.76 -3.05
C PRO A 49 -3.85 9.84 -1.62
N ILE A 50 -2.55 9.60 -1.49
CA ILE A 50 -1.88 9.52 -0.19
C ILE A 50 -0.89 10.66 -0.07
N LEU A 51 -0.85 11.28 1.11
CA LEU A 51 0.20 12.21 1.50
C LEU A 51 1.04 11.54 2.57
N ILE A 52 2.31 11.28 2.26
CA ILE A 52 3.27 10.66 3.18
C ILE A 52 4.45 11.60 3.34
N CYS A 53 4.86 11.86 4.59
CA CYS A 53 6.06 12.64 4.86
C CYS A 53 7.29 11.95 4.25
N LEU A 54 8.13 12.73 3.56
CA LEU A 54 9.37 12.24 2.95
C LEU A 54 10.27 11.53 3.97
N ASP A 55 10.34 12.06 5.18
CA ASP A 55 11.04 11.42 6.31
C ASP A 55 10.52 10.00 6.59
N ARG A 56 9.21 9.79 6.55
CA ARG A 56 8.61 8.48 6.77
C ARG A 56 8.85 7.53 5.59
N LEU A 57 8.96 8.06 4.37
CA LEU A 57 9.12 7.26 3.15
C LEU A 57 10.59 6.86 2.91
N CYS A 58 11.52 7.80 2.98
CA CYS A 58 12.94 7.59 2.65
C CYS A 58 13.92 8.22 3.65
N GLY A 59 13.47 8.65 4.84
CA GLY A 59 14.35 9.27 5.84
C GLY A 59 14.77 10.69 5.47
N GLY A 60 14.00 11.35 4.59
CA GLY A 60 14.27 12.70 4.14
C GLY A 60 15.31 12.80 3.02
N ASN A 61 15.87 11.66 2.59
CA ASN A 61 16.85 11.62 1.51
C ASN A 61 16.17 11.52 0.14
N ILE A 62 16.24 12.60 -0.65
CA ILE A 62 15.71 12.69 -2.01
C ILE A 62 16.75 12.32 -3.08
N ASP A 63 18.02 12.21 -2.69
CA ASP A 63 19.14 11.94 -3.56
C ASP A 63 19.34 10.41 -3.65
N TRP A 64 18.65 9.79 -4.60
CA TRP A 64 18.81 8.40 -4.99
C TRP A 64 19.60 8.28 -6.28
#